data_AF-A0ABD4A9Z6-F1
#
_entry.id   AF-A0ABD4A9Z6-F1
#
_cell.length_a   1.000
_cell.length_b   1.000
_cell.length_c   1.000
_cell.angle_alpha   90.00
_cell.angle_beta   90.00
_cell.angle_gamma   90.00
#
_symmetry.space_group_name_H-M   'P 1'
#
loop_
_entity.id
_entity.type
_entity.pdbx_description
1 polymer ?
#
loop_
_entity_poly.entity_id
_entity_poly.type
_entity_poly.pdbx_seq_one_letter_code
_entity_poly.pdbx_strand_id
1 'polypeptide(L)'
;MQVQEELVRRSKGHISTSGKKRNFSANHVFSQIIFCGECGEIYRRVHWNNRGKKSIVWRCVSRLENTGLACHSRTVQEDMIGLATVDAINKLLGQKDDFLITLKENIETVISETDNNIVSEIDKKLEELQKDLLRLANSKEDYNDIADEIYRLREERHKALAEEAGKKGSKQRLEDMEKFLNEQSTFLEEYDEAYRENNGL
;
A
#
# COMPACT_ATOMS: atom_id res chain seq x y z
N MET A 1 8.50 -12.80 -1.25
CA MET A 1 7.83 -11.73 -2.02
C MET A 1 8.04 -10.34 -1.41
N GLN A 2 7.93 -10.17 -0.09
CA GLN A 2 8.07 -8.88 0.61
C GLN A 2 9.42 -8.16 0.42
N VAL A 3 10.55 -8.88 0.35
CA VAL A 3 11.88 -8.26 0.16
C VAL A 3 12.01 -7.58 -1.21
N GLN A 4 11.50 -8.21 -2.27
CA GLN A 4 11.58 -7.67 -3.62
C GLN A 4 10.66 -6.43 -3.78
N GLU A 5 9.48 -6.46 -3.17
CA GLU A 5 8.58 -5.31 -3.12
C GLU A 5 9.17 -4.12 -2.36
N GLU A 6 9.84 -4.38 -1.22
CA GLU A 6 10.51 -3.34 -0.44
C GLU A 6 11.72 -2.75 -1.20
N LEU A 7 12.49 -3.57 -1.91
CA LEU A 7 13.57 -3.10 -2.79
C LEU A 7 13.04 -2.21 -3.92
N VAL A 8 11.91 -2.60 -4.54
CA VAL A 8 11.24 -1.79 -5.57
C VAL A 8 10.70 -0.48 -4.98
N ARG A 9 10.14 -0.50 -3.77
CA ARG A 9 9.68 0.72 -3.09
C ARG A 9 10.84 1.69 -2.84
N ARG A 10 11.97 1.18 -2.35
CA ARG A 10 13.18 1.98 -2.07
C ARG A 10 13.82 2.54 -3.34
N SER A 11 13.77 1.80 -4.46
CA SER A 11 14.40 2.21 -5.72
C SER A 11 13.62 3.30 -6.46
N LYS A 12 12.29 3.34 -6.29
CA LYS A 12 11.43 4.37 -6.89
C LYS A 12 11.81 5.78 -6.42
N GLY A 13 12.19 5.92 -5.15
CA GLY A 13 12.45 7.23 -4.53
C GLY A 13 11.22 8.13 -4.55
N HIS A 14 11.35 9.35 -4.04
CA HIS A 14 10.30 10.36 -4.08
C HIS A 14 10.65 11.47 -5.08
N ILE A 15 9.75 11.76 -6.02
CA ILE A 15 9.89 12.93 -6.88
C ILE A 15 9.15 14.07 -6.19
N SER A 16 9.88 15.09 -5.77
CA SER A 16 9.30 16.22 -5.05
C SER A 16 8.65 17.22 -6.00
N THR A 17 7.86 18.16 -5.46
CA THR A 17 7.17 19.19 -6.25
C THR A 17 8.12 20.07 -7.07
N SER A 18 9.38 20.24 -6.63
CA SER A 18 10.42 20.90 -7.42
C SER A 18 11.01 20.03 -8.55
N GLY A 19 10.49 18.83 -8.80
CA GLY A 19 10.98 17.87 -9.79
C GLY A 19 12.24 17.13 -9.38
N LYS A 20 12.77 17.38 -8.16
CA LYS A 20 13.99 16.73 -7.67
C LYS A 20 13.67 15.31 -7.18
N LYS A 21 14.39 14.33 -7.71
CA LYS A 21 14.36 12.96 -7.17
C LYS A 21 15.12 12.92 -5.84
N ARG A 22 14.45 12.48 -4.79
CA ARG A 22 15.02 12.22 -3.46
C ARG A 22 15.09 10.70 -3.25
N ASN A 23 16.28 10.19 -3.01
CA ASN A 23 16.49 8.78 -2.74
C ASN A 23 16.04 8.43 -1.32
N PHE A 24 15.56 7.19 -1.14
CA PHE A 24 15.21 6.68 0.17
C PHE A 24 16.41 6.74 1.14
N SER A 25 16.15 7.20 2.36
CA SER A 25 17.09 7.32 3.47
C SER A 25 16.27 7.08 4.74
N ALA A 26 16.71 6.13 5.53
CA ALA A 26 16.08 5.75 6.79
C ALA A 26 16.87 6.28 8.00
N ASN A 27 17.57 7.41 7.86
CA ASN A 27 18.46 7.90 8.91
C ASN A 27 17.70 8.26 10.20
N HIS A 28 16.45 8.75 10.06
CA HIS A 28 15.55 9.07 11.17
C HIS A 28 14.13 8.59 10.87
N VAL A 29 13.33 8.34 11.90
CA VAL A 29 11.99 7.75 11.78
C VAL A 29 11.04 8.53 10.87
N PHE A 30 11.14 9.87 10.84
CA PHE A 30 10.28 10.72 10.00
C PHE A 30 10.87 11.06 8.63
N SER A 31 12.03 10.50 8.28
CA SER A 31 12.71 10.80 7.02
C SER A 31 11.84 10.42 5.83
N GLN A 32 11.55 11.39 4.96
CA GLN A 32 10.71 11.21 3.77
C GLN A 32 9.26 10.81 4.04
N ILE A 33 8.78 11.01 5.27
CA ILE A 33 7.38 10.80 5.66
C ILE A 33 6.63 12.14 5.80
N ILE A 34 7.33 13.20 6.22
CA ILE A 34 6.71 14.51 6.46
C ILE A 34 6.80 15.37 5.21
N PHE A 35 5.63 15.83 4.73
CA PHE A 35 5.49 16.68 3.57
C PHE A 35 4.94 18.06 3.95
N CYS A 36 5.34 19.07 3.19
CA CYS A 36 4.90 20.44 3.37
C CYS A 36 3.53 20.64 2.72
N GLY A 37 2.54 21.04 3.52
CA GLY A 37 1.20 21.34 3.01
C GLY A 37 1.12 22.59 2.11
N GLU A 38 2.13 23.47 2.13
CA GLU A 38 2.15 24.69 1.31
C GLU A 38 2.73 24.44 -0.08
N CYS A 39 3.91 23.84 -0.18
CA CYS A 39 4.63 23.68 -1.45
C CYS A 39 4.86 22.22 -1.88
N GLY A 40 4.40 21.24 -1.09
CA GLY A 40 4.53 19.81 -1.36
C GLY A 40 5.94 19.23 -1.23
N GLU A 41 6.95 20.03 -0.92
CA GLU A 41 8.31 19.53 -0.63
C GLU A 41 8.37 18.78 0.70
N ILE A 42 9.39 17.94 0.87
CA ILE A 42 9.59 17.22 2.13
C ILE A 42 10.08 18.15 3.24
N TYR A 43 9.81 17.75 4.47
CA TYR A 43 10.48 18.30 5.65
C TYR A 43 11.79 17.56 5.91
N ARG A 44 12.78 18.29 6.41
CA ARG A 44 14.09 17.75 6.79
C ARG A 44 14.43 18.13 8.22
N ARG A 45 15.00 17.17 8.95
CA ARG A 45 15.60 17.33 10.28
C ARG A 45 16.81 18.26 10.24
N VAL A 46 16.88 19.21 11.18
CA VAL A 46 17.94 20.22 11.28
C VAL A 46 18.30 20.41 12.76
N HIS A 47 19.59 20.40 13.06
CA HIS A 47 20.08 20.84 14.37
C HIS A 47 19.96 22.36 14.47
N TRP A 48 19.21 22.83 15.46
CA TRP A 48 18.93 24.25 15.67
C TRP A 48 19.53 24.72 16.98
N ASN A 49 20.37 25.75 16.91
CA ASN A 49 20.91 26.43 18.07
C ASN A 49 20.36 27.86 18.12
N ASN A 50 19.52 28.14 19.11
CA ASN A 50 18.98 29.48 19.34
C ASN A 50 19.35 29.94 20.74
N ARG A 51 20.13 31.03 20.83
CA ARG A 51 20.56 31.64 22.11
C ARG A 51 21.13 30.62 23.12
N GLY A 52 21.91 29.66 22.63
CA GLY A 52 22.54 28.62 23.46
C GLY A 52 21.67 27.39 23.74
N LYS A 53 20.38 27.41 23.38
CA LYS A 53 19.51 26.23 23.45
C LYS A 53 19.62 25.42 22.16
N LYS A 54 20.21 24.23 22.27
CA LYS A 54 20.21 23.22 21.20
C LYS A 54 18.86 22.51 21.17
N SER A 55 18.31 22.34 19.98
CA SER A 55 17.03 21.66 19.74
C SER A 55 17.05 21.03 18.35
N ILE A 56 16.23 20.01 18.14
CA ILE A 56 16.02 19.45 16.81
C ILE A 56 14.72 19.97 16.25
N VAL A 57 14.77 20.45 15.02
CA VAL A 57 13.61 20.97 14.32
C VAL A 57 13.52 20.38 12.91
N TRP A 58 12.30 20.32 12.40
CA TRP A 58 11.99 19.92 11.05
C TRP A 58 11.55 21.15 10.26
N ARG A 59 12.14 21.35 9.07
CA ARG A 59 11.84 22.47 8.17
C ARG A 59 11.61 21.97 6.75
N CYS A 60 10.67 22.61 6.05
CA CYS A 60 10.47 22.40 4.63
C CYS A 60 11.78 22.63 3.85
N VAL A 61 12.11 21.74 2.92
CA VAL A 61 13.34 21.81 2.12
C VAL A 61 13.39 23.08 1.25
N SER A 62 12.26 23.60 0.77
CA SER A 62 12.23 24.88 0.06
C SER A 62 12.69 26.08 0.90
N ARG A 63 12.64 25.96 2.23
CA ARG A 63 13.17 26.97 3.18
C ARG A 63 14.61 26.74 3.60
N LEU A 64 15.26 25.71 3.08
CA LEU A 64 16.64 25.31 3.37
C LEU A 64 17.53 25.35 2.13
N GLU A 65 16.98 24.96 0.99
CA GLU A 65 17.68 24.88 -0.30
C GLU A 65 16.97 25.74 -1.34
N ASN A 66 17.73 26.19 -2.36
CA ASN A 66 17.12 26.80 -3.53
C ASN A 66 16.41 25.73 -4.37
N THR A 67 15.09 25.66 -4.20
CA THR A 67 14.19 24.77 -4.94
C THR A 67 13.40 25.49 -6.03
N GLY A 68 13.54 26.81 -6.14
CA GLY A 68 12.68 27.65 -7.00
C GLY A 68 11.26 27.85 -6.48
N LEU A 69 10.89 27.23 -5.35
CA LEU A 69 9.57 27.36 -4.72
C LEU A 69 9.65 28.33 -3.54
N ALA A 70 8.75 29.32 -3.51
CA ALA A 70 8.52 30.14 -2.33
C ALA A 70 7.68 29.35 -1.30
N CYS A 71 8.12 29.31 -0.05
CA CYS A 71 7.45 28.57 1.02
C CYS A 71 7.66 29.28 2.36
N HIS A 72 6.57 29.47 3.10
CA HIS A 72 6.53 30.16 4.40
C HIS A 72 6.22 29.19 5.55
N SER A 73 6.14 27.90 5.25
CA SER A 73 5.76 26.88 6.22
C SER A 73 6.63 26.91 7.48
N ARG A 74 5.97 26.73 8.62
CA ARG A 74 6.56 26.86 9.95
C ARG A 74 7.69 25.87 10.19
N THR A 75 8.61 26.25 11.06
CA THR A 75 9.59 25.34 11.67
C THR A 75 8.89 24.57 12.79
N VAL A 76 8.99 23.23 12.79
CA VAL A 76 8.31 22.36 13.75
C VAL A 76 9.34 21.68 14.64
N GLN A 77 9.11 21.54 15.93
CA GLN A 77 10.00 20.78 16.82
C GLN A 77 9.80 19.28 16.63
N GLU A 78 10.87 18.49 16.77
CA GLU A 78 10.79 17.02 16.65
C GLU A 78 9.80 16.42 17.65
N ASP A 79 9.84 16.86 18.92
CA ASP A 79 8.92 16.40 19.97
C ASP A 79 7.44 16.64 19.61
N MET A 80 7.12 17.76 18.97
CA MET A 80 5.75 18.07 18.53
C MET A 80 5.28 17.10 17.43
N ILE A 81 6.19 16.67 16.57
CA ILE A 81 5.90 15.67 15.53
C ILE A 81 5.71 14.30 16.20
N GLY A 82 6.58 13.94 17.15
CA GLY A 82 6.46 12.71 17.95
C GLY A 82 5.10 12.61 18.64
N LEU A 83 4.72 13.64 19.40
CA LEU A 83 3.43 13.72 20.10
C LEU A 83 2.24 13.65 19.13
N ALA A 84 2.29 14.40 18.03
CA ALA A 84 1.22 14.36 17.02
C ALA A 84 1.11 12.97 16.36
N THR A 85 2.23 12.26 16.18
CA THR A 85 2.27 10.91 15.64
C THR A 85 1.64 9.91 16.60
N VAL A 86 2.02 9.97 17.89
CA VAL A 86 1.44 9.15 18.95
C VAL A 86 -0.06 9.39 19.08
N ASP A 87 -0.50 10.65 19.12
CA ASP A 87 -1.93 11.01 19.18
C ASP A 87 -2.69 10.49 17.95
N ALA A 88 -2.13 10.62 16.74
CA ALA A 88 -2.76 10.11 15.52
C ALA A 88 -2.89 8.58 15.54
N ILE A 89 -1.84 7.87 15.97
CA ILE A 89 -1.87 6.41 16.11
C ILE A 89 -2.89 6.00 17.17
N ASN A 90 -2.90 6.65 18.33
CA ASN A 90 -3.84 6.35 19.41
C ASN A 90 -5.29 6.61 19.02
N LYS A 91 -5.57 7.65 18.22
CA LYS A 91 -6.90 7.88 17.65
C LYS A 91 -7.31 6.76 16.70
N LEU A 92 -6.40 6.33 15.83
CA LEU A 92 -6.64 5.23 14.91
C LEU A 92 -6.88 3.91 15.67
N LEU A 93 -6.05 3.60 16.66
CA LEU A 93 -6.21 2.41 17.51
C LEU A 93 -7.46 2.51 18.40
N GLY A 94 -7.82 3.70 18.86
CA GLY A 94 -9.03 3.93 19.67
C GLY A 94 -10.33 3.82 18.85
N GLN A 95 -10.26 4.07 17.54
CA GLN A 95 -11.38 3.90 16.59
C GLN A 95 -11.28 2.61 15.78
N LYS A 96 -10.39 1.69 16.18
CA LYS A 96 -10.08 0.49 15.38
C LYS A 96 -11.31 -0.38 15.16
N ASP A 97 -12.20 -0.47 16.14
CA ASP A 97 -13.39 -1.32 16.08
C ASP A 97 -14.37 -0.81 15.00
N ASP A 98 -14.71 0.48 15.03
CA ASP A 98 -15.59 1.11 14.03
C ASP A 98 -14.99 1.08 12.62
N PHE A 99 -13.68 1.33 12.52
CA PHE A 99 -12.94 1.27 11.26
C PHE A 99 -12.90 -0.15 10.67
N LEU A 100 -12.62 -1.15 11.50
CA LEU A 100 -12.56 -2.55 11.07
C LEU A 100 -13.92 -3.06 10.59
N ILE A 101 -15.01 -2.67 11.25
CA ILE A 101 -16.38 -3.00 10.81
C ILE A 101 -16.62 -2.44 9.41
N THR A 102 -16.42 -1.14 9.22
CA THR A 102 -16.66 -0.47 7.93
C THR A 102 -15.79 -1.07 6.81
N LEU A 103 -14.53 -1.40 7.12
CA LEU A 103 -13.62 -1.99 6.14
C LEU A 103 -14.04 -3.41 5.74
N LYS A 104 -14.47 -4.22 6.71
CA LYS A 104 -15.00 -5.57 6.45
C LYS A 104 -16.22 -5.52 5.55
N GLU A 105 -17.19 -4.67 5.86
CA GLU A 105 -18.42 -4.53 5.07
C GLU A 105 -18.13 -4.14 3.61
N ASN A 106 -17.22 -3.18 3.39
CA ASN A 106 -16.82 -2.77 2.04
C ASN A 106 -16.14 -3.90 1.27
N ILE A 107 -15.27 -4.68 1.93
CA ILE A 107 -14.56 -5.78 1.29
C ILE A 107 -15.48 -6.97 1.03
N GLU A 108 -16.36 -7.31 1.97
CA GLU A 108 -17.38 -8.34 1.79
C GLU A 108 -18.31 -8.01 0.63
N THR A 109 -18.70 -6.75 0.46
CA THR A 109 -19.50 -6.31 -0.69
C THR A 109 -18.78 -6.61 -2.01
N VAL A 110 -17.49 -6.24 -2.12
CA VAL A 110 -16.69 -6.45 -3.34
C VAL A 110 -16.38 -7.94 -3.61
N ILE A 111 -16.25 -8.76 -2.56
CA ILE A 111 -15.95 -10.20 -2.69
C ILE A 111 -17.22 -11.01 -2.99
N SER A 112 -18.33 -10.72 -2.29
CA SER A 112 -19.60 -11.45 -2.43
C SER A 112 -20.29 -11.22 -3.77
N GLU A 113 -20.05 -10.09 -4.43
CA GLU A 113 -20.56 -9.81 -5.77
C GLU A 113 -20.00 -10.75 -6.87
N THR A 114 -19.02 -11.62 -6.58
CA THR A 114 -18.37 -12.42 -7.64
C THR A 114 -18.15 -13.91 -7.39
N ASP A 115 -18.34 -14.44 -6.18
CA ASP A 115 -18.14 -15.87 -5.92
C ASP A 115 -19.51 -16.58 -5.89
N ASN A 116 -19.81 -17.55 -6.76
CA ASN A 116 -19.18 -18.87 -6.71
C ASN A 116 -19.32 -19.74 -7.98
N ASN A 117 -19.80 -19.22 -9.11
CA ASN A 117 -20.22 -20.11 -10.22
C ASN A 117 -19.51 -19.90 -11.56
N ILE A 118 -18.86 -18.75 -11.81
CA ILE A 118 -18.36 -18.40 -13.14
C ILE A 118 -17.25 -19.36 -13.60
N VAL A 119 -16.23 -19.62 -12.77
CA VAL A 119 -15.13 -20.54 -13.13
C VAL A 119 -15.65 -21.96 -13.35
N SER A 120 -16.58 -22.43 -12.48
CA SER A 120 -17.16 -23.77 -12.60
C SER A 120 -18.06 -23.92 -13.84
N GLU A 121 -18.81 -22.88 -14.19
CA GLU A 121 -19.64 -22.84 -15.40
C GLU A 121 -18.77 -22.84 -16.67
N ILE A 122 -17.69 -22.07 -16.68
CA ILE A 122 -16.72 -22.07 -17.80
C ILE A 122 -16.05 -23.45 -17.94
N ASP A 123 -15.66 -24.09 -16.83
CA ASP A 123 -15.07 -25.43 -16.86
C ASP A 123 -16.04 -26.48 -17.45
N LYS A 124 -17.32 -26.44 -17.06
CA LYS A 124 -18.35 -27.32 -17.65
C LYS A 124 -18.52 -27.10 -19.16
N LYS A 125 -18.60 -25.84 -19.58
CA LYS A 125 -18.76 -25.48 -21.00
C LYS A 125 -17.53 -25.88 -21.83
N LEU A 126 -16.33 -25.76 -21.26
CA LEU A 126 -15.09 -26.23 -21.87
C LEU A 126 -15.07 -27.76 -22.04
N GLU A 127 -15.56 -28.53 -21.06
CA GLU A 127 -15.65 -29.99 -21.17
C GLU A 127 -16.62 -30.43 -22.28
N GLU A 128 -17.77 -29.77 -22.40
CA GLU A 128 -18.75 -30.06 -23.44
C GLU A 128 -18.19 -29.78 -24.84
N LEU A 129 -17.60 -28.59 -25.03
CA LEU A 129 -17.01 -28.20 -26.31
C LEU A 129 -15.81 -29.06 -26.70
N GLN A 130 -15.02 -29.54 -25.74
CA GLN A 130 -13.93 -30.48 -26.02
C GLN A 130 -14.46 -31.85 -26.49
N LYS A 131 -15.58 -32.33 -25.94
CA LYS A 131 -16.23 -33.57 -26.40
C LYS A 131 -16.77 -33.39 -27.82
N ASP A 132 -17.40 -32.25 -28.10
CA ASP A 132 -17.90 -31.93 -29.44
C ASP A 132 -16.79 -31.78 -30.48
N LEU A 133 -15.66 -31.17 -30.11
CA LEU A 133 -14.47 -31.09 -30.95
C LEU A 133 -13.95 -32.48 -31.35
N LEU A 134 -13.85 -33.40 -30.38
CA LEU A 134 -13.42 -34.78 -30.65
C LEU A 134 -14.40 -35.52 -31.56
N ARG A 135 -15.71 -35.28 -31.42
CA ARG A 135 -16.74 -35.86 -32.27
C ARG A 135 -16.61 -35.38 -33.72
N LEU A 136 -16.47 -34.07 -33.93
CA LEU A 136 -16.37 -33.46 -35.27
C LEU A 136 -15.06 -33.78 -35.97
N ALA A 137 -13.94 -33.84 -35.23
CA ALA A 137 -12.67 -34.29 -35.75
C ALA A 137 -12.74 -35.74 -36.27
N ASN A 138 -13.50 -36.60 -35.59
CA ASN A 138 -13.74 -37.98 -36.03
C ASN A 138 -14.69 -38.08 -37.23
N SER A 139 -15.63 -37.13 -37.41
CA SER A 139 -16.53 -37.08 -38.57
C SER A 139 -15.98 -36.31 -39.78
N LYS A 140 -14.78 -35.72 -39.67
CA LYS A 140 -14.14 -34.84 -40.69
C LYS A 140 -14.97 -33.60 -41.05
N GLU A 141 -15.78 -33.13 -40.11
CA GLU A 141 -16.55 -31.90 -40.24
C GLU A 141 -15.70 -30.68 -39.83
N ASP A 142 -16.07 -29.48 -40.29
CA ASP A 142 -15.39 -28.25 -39.88
C ASP A 142 -15.68 -27.97 -38.40
N TYR A 143 -14.64 -27.62 -37.66
CA TYR A 143 -14.67 -27.43 -36.21
C TYR A 143 -14.04 -26.11 -35.76
N ASN A 144 -13.69 -25.22 -36.71
CA ASN A 144 -13.03 -23.95 -36.40
C ASN A 144 -13.81 -23.09 -35.40
N ASP A 145 -15.14 -23.02 -35.52
CA ASP A 145 -15.99 -22.25 -34.61
C ASP A 145 -15.93 -22.74 -33.15
N ILE A 146 -15.80 -24.06 -32.96
CA ILE A 146 -15.67 -24.69 -31.63
C ILE A 146 -14.26 -24.47 -31.08
N ALA A 147 -13.24 -24.56 -31.92
CA ALA A 147 -11.88 -24.25 -31.52
C ALA A 147 -11.75 -22.80 -31.04
N ASP A 148 -12.32 -21.85 -31.78
CA ASP A 148 -12.34 -20.42 -31.41
C ASP A 148 -13.10 -20.17 -30.10
N GLU A 149 -14.24 -20.82 -29.90
CA GLU A 149 -14.98 -20.71 -28.63
C GLU A 149 -14.19 -21.30 -27.44
N ILE A 150 -13.49 -22.42 -27.63
CA ILE A 150 -12.60 -22.99 -26.60
C ILE A 150 -11.48 -22.01 -26.25
N TYR A 151 -10.87 -21.33 -27.24
CA TYR A 151 -9.84 -20.32 -26.98
C TYR A 151 -10.41 -19.12 -26.20
N ARG A 152 -11.59 -18.62 -26.58
CA ARG A 152 -12.26 -17.52 -25.86
C ARG A 152 -12.54 -17.89 -24.40
N LEU A 153 -13.14 -19.05 -24.16
CA LEU A 153 -13.49 -19.51 -22.81
C LEU A 153 -12.25 -19.76 -21.93
N ARG A 154 -11.12 -20.21 -22.51
CA ARG A 154 -9.86 -20.33 -21.78
C ARG A 154 -9.30 -18.99 -21.33
N GLU A 155 -9.38 -17.97 -22.17
CA GLU A 155 -8.97 -16.60 -21.81
C GLU A 155 -9.87 -16.02 -20.72
N GLU A 156 -11.18 -16.21 -20.84
CA GLU A 156 -12.16 -15.78 -19.83
C GLU A 156 -11.94 -16.49 -18.48
N ARG A 157 -11.69 -17.80 -18.51
CA ARG A 157 -11.31 -18.59 -17.32
C ARG A 157 -10.04 -18.05 -16.66
N HIS A 158 -9.03 -17.71 -17.45
CA HIS A 158 -7.78 -17.17 -16.92
C HIS A 158 -7.99 -15.82 -16.22
N LYS A 159 -8.82 -14.93 -16.80
CA LYS A 159 -9.20 -13.65 -16.18
C LYS A 159 -9.96 -13.86 -14.88
N ALA A 160 -10.97 -14.74 -14.87
CA ALA A 160 -11.75 -15.05 -13.68
C ALA A 160 -10.88 -15.60 -12.54
N LEU A 161 -9.94 -16.50 -12.84
CA LEU A 161 -8.99 -17.02 -11.85
C LEU A 161 -8.03 -15.95 -11.30
N ALA A 162 -7.58 -15.01 -12.16
CA ALA A 162 -6.73 -13.91 -11.73
C ALA A 162 -7.47 -12.96 -10.77
N GLU A 163 -8.75 -12.67 -11.06
CA GLU A 163 -9.60 -11.88 -10.18
C GLU A 163 -9.89 -12.58 -8.85
N GLU A 164 -10.17 -13.88 -8.87
CA GLU A 164 -10.39 -14.70 -7.66
C GLU A 164 -9.12 -14.74 -6.78
N ALA A 165 -7.94 -14.91 -7.39
CA ALA A 165 -6.67 -14.85 -6.68
C ALA A 165 -6.42 -13.47 -6.06
N GLY A 166 -6.76 -12.38 -6.76
CA GLY A 166 -6.70 -11.02 -6.23
C GLY A 166 -7.62 -10.80 -5.02
N LYS A 167 -8.82 -11.38 -5.04
CA LYS A 167 -9.79 -11.33 -3.94
C LYS A 167 -9.32 -12.13 -2.73
N LYS A 168 -8.83 -13.35 -2.93
CA LYS A 168 -8.22 -14.18 -1.87
C LYS A 168 -7.03 -13.46 -1.20
N GLY A 169 -6.17 -12.83 -1.99
CA GLY A 169 -5.06 -12.02 -1.46
C GLY A 169 -5.55 -10.82 -0.65
N SER A 170 -6.62 -10.15 -1.09
CA SER A 170 -7.22 -9.02 -0.36
C SER A 170 -7.85 -9.45 0.96
N LYS A 171 -8.54 -10.60 0.97
CA LYS A 171 -9.11 -11.21 2.17
C LYS A 171 -8.03 -11.58 3.19
N GLN A 172 -6.95 -12.24 2.75
CA GLN A 172 -5.84 -12.58 3.65
C GLN A 172 -5.20 -11.34 4.28
N ARG A 173 -4.99 -10.26 3.50
CA ARG A 173 -4.43 -9.00 4.03
C ARG A 173 -5.36 -8.34 5.04
N LEU A 174 -6.66 -8.45 4.86
CA LEU A 174 -7.65 -7.96 5.82
C LEU A 174 -7.58 -8.75 7.13
N GLU A 175 -7.54 -10.09 7.05
CA GLU A 175 -7.41 -10.96 8.23
C GLU A 175 -6.11 -10.68 9.00
N ASP A 176 -4.99 -10.52 8.28
CA ASP A 176 -3.70 -10.17 8.88
C ASP A 176 -3.75 -8.80 9.58
N MET A 177 -4.41 -7.82 8.97
CA MET A 177 -4.55 -6.47 9.52
C MET A 177 -5.48 -6.43 10.73
N GLU A 178 -6.60 -7.16 10.68
CA GLU A 178 -7.51 -7.32 11.81
C GLU A 178 -6.79 -7.96 13.00
N LYS A 179 -6.06 -9.05 12.75
CA LYS A 179 -5.26 -9.72 13.78
C LYS A 179 -4.26 -8.76 14.42
N PHE A 180 -3.50 -8.03 13.59
CA PHE A 180 -2.53 -7.05 14.07
C PHE A 180 -3.18 -5.97 14.95
N LEU A 181 -4.30 -5.38 14.52
CA LEU A 181 -5.00 -4.33 15.26
C LEU A 181 -5.63 -4.85 16.56
N ASN A 182 -6.13 -6.09 16.58
CA ASN A 182 -6.65 -6.73 17.79
C ASN A 182 -5.55 -7.05 18.81
N GLU A 183 -4.35 -7.40 18.35
CA GLU A 183 -3.18 -7.64 19.21
C GLU A 183 -2.65 -6.35 19.87
N GLN A 184 -2.92 -5.17 19.31
CA GLN A 184 -2.55 -3.90 19.92
C GLN A 184 -3.46 -3.60 21.12
N SER A 185 -2.93 -3.78 22.34
CA SER A 185 -3.66 -3.64 23.61
C SER A 185 -3.30 -2.38 24.40
N THR A 186 -2.33 -1.59 23.95
CA THR A 186 -1.82 -0.44 24.70
C THR A 186 -1.89 0.86 23.91
N PHE A 187 -2.36 1.91 24.58
CA PHE A 187 -2.14 3.29 24.15
C PHE A 187 -0.63 3.54 24.17
N LEU A 188 -0.11 4.13 23.10
CA LEU A 188 1.28 4.60 23.09
C LEU A 188 1.36 5.81 24.02
N GLU A 189 2.12 5.70 25.11
CA GLU A 189 2.25 6.77 26.11
C GLU A 189 3.28 7.82 25.68
N GLU A 190 4.37 7.40 25.02
CA GLU A 190 5.48 8.28 24.66
C GLU A 190 6.04 7.96 23.27
N TYR A 191 6.57 8.99 22.61
CA TYR A 191 7.42 8.84 21.42
C TYR A 191 8.86 8.62 21.87
N ASP A 192 9.41 7.43 21.62
CA ASP A 192 10.81 7.11 21.92
C ASP A 192 11.63 6.97 20.63
N GLU A 193 12.56 7.91 20.41
CA GLU A 193 13.51 7.88 19.29
C GLU A 193 14.75 7.01 19.59
N ALA A 194 14.92 6.50 20.82
CA ALA A 194 16.16 5.88 21.30
C ALA A 194 16.53 4.55 20.65
N TYR A 195 15.74 4.00 19.73
CA TYR A 195 16.01 2.71 19.10
C TYR A 195 17.10 2.71 18.01
N ARG A 196 17.73 3.86 17.67
CA ARG A 196 18.78 3.91 16.63
C ARG A 196 20.08 4.62 16.97
N GLU A 197 20.18 5.38 18.06
CA GLU A 197 21.45 6.07 18.39
C GLU A 197 22.50 5.15 19.04
N ASN A 198 22.17 3.91 19.40
CA ASN A 198 23.10 2.95 20.03
C ASN A 198 23.69 1.86 19.13
N ASN A 199 23.40 1.84 17.83
CA ASN A 199 24.09 0.93 16.91
C ASN A 199 24.69 1.71 15.75
N GLY A 200 25.85 2.32 16.04
CA GLY A 200 26.79 2.71 15.00
C GLY A 200 27.23 1.47 14.20
N LEU A 201 26.74 1.38 12.98
CA LEU A 201 27.37 0.69 11.86
C LEU A 201 27.34 1.64 10.66
#